data_AF-A0A3M1BFG7-F1
#
_entry.id   AF-A0A3M1BFG7-F1
#
_cell.length_a   1.000
_cell.length_b   1.000
_cell.length_c   1.000
_cell.angle_alpha   90.00
_cell.angle_beta   90.00
_cell.angle_gamma   90.00
#
_symmetry.space_group_name_H-M   'P 1'
#
loop_
_entity.id
_entity.type
_entity.pdbx_description
1 polymer ?
#
loop_
_entity_poly.entity_id
_entity_poly.type
_entity_poly.pdbx_seq_one_letter_code
_entity_poly.pdbx_strand_id
1 'polypeptide(L)'
;MDLLKALESAGACETGIATALKHLDVLQPLYEEILGSEAVCLRDLQRDLPESLQAEVLWLPGRLFPWSKVVPGVRGIRAEGGGWRVEREDLSYHTFGEILSYAFDVNQARLKNVALQDIRLGAGASLVRSVLEDFWVEGFRSRSGLRLQQSTQIRGHYRIVEASAFQVFRSQVYATTFEAVDAGGFWAVQSVFEGCVFRDLDCQKVLFEHCVLRDCEFIEVEPEFKDCERA
;
A
#
# COMPACT_ATOMS: atom_id res chain seq x y z
N MET A 1 24.92 -9.11 7.04
CA MET A 1 23.72 -9.74 7.63
C MET A 1 23.24 -10.78 6.63
N ASP A 2 22.92 -11.99 7.07
CA ASP A 2 22.49 -13.08 6.18
C ASP A 2 21.03 -12.89 5.73
N LEU A 3 20.74 -13.07 4.44
CA LEU A 3 19.42 -12.86 3.84
C LEU A 3 18.38 -13.79 4.45
N LEU A 4 18.69 -15.07 4.66
CA LEU A 4 17.73 -16.04 5.17
C LEU A 4 17.25 -15.67 6.57
N LYS A 5 18.19 -15.31 7.47
CA LYS A 5 17.86 -14.82 8.81
C LYS A 5 17.02 -13.55 8.78
N ALA A 6 17.30 -12.65 7.83
CA ALA A 6 16.51 -11.43 7.65
C ALA A 6 15.08 -11.76 7.21
N LEU A 7 14.89 -12.68 6.26
CA LEU A 7 13.58 -13.14 5.79
C LEU A 7 12.77 -13.84 6.89
N GLU A 8 13.41 -14.72 7.67
CA GLU A 8 12.79 -15.37 8.83
C GLU A 8 12.33 -14.34 9.86
N SER A 9 13.19 -13.37 10.17
CA SER A 9 12.87 -12.27 11.09
C SER A 9 11.74 -11.39 10.57
N ALA A 10 11.63 -11.22 9.24
CA ALA A 10 10.56 -10.49 8.58
C ALA A 10 9.28 -11.34 8.40
N GLY A 11 9.27 -12.58 8.88
CA GLY A 11 8.12 -13.48 8.81
C GLY A 11 7.77 -13.91 7.38
N ALA A 12 8.78 -14.18 6.55
CA ALA A 12 8.56 -14.86 5.28
C ALA A 12 7.99 -16.27 5.52
N CYS A 13 7.07 -16.71 4.66
CA CYS A 13 6.48 -18.05 4.76
C CYS A 13 7.45 -19.14 4.28
N GLU A 14 7.15 -20.40 4.58
CA GLU A 14 7.99 -21.55 4.19
C GLU A 14 8.28 -21.62 2.69
N THR A 15 7.25 -21.42 1.85
CA THR A 15 7.41 -21.36 0.39
C THR A 15 8.40 -20.27 0.00
N GLY A 16 8.29 -19.13 0.67
CA GLY A 16 9.21 -18.04 0.49
C GLY A 16 10.65 -18.43 0.84
N ILE A 17 10.88 -18.89 2.06
CA ILE A 17 12.21 -19.31 2.51
C ILE A 17 12.80 -20.38 1.58
N ALA A 18 11.99 -21.34 1.11
CA ALA A 18 12.42 -22.35 0.14
C ALA A 18 12.85 -21.75 -1.20
N THR A 19 12.12 -20.76 -1.71
CA THR A 19 12.50 -20.01 -2.92
C THR A 19 13.80 -19.23 -2.70
N ALA A 20 13.96 -18.57 -1.56
CA ALA A 20 15.18 -17.85 -1.18
C ALA A 20 16.40 -18.78 -1.18
N LEU A 21 16.24 -19.95 -0.55
CA LEU A 21 17.27 -20.98 -0.44
C LEU A 21 17.71 -21.50 -1.81
N LYS A 22 16.75 -21.74 -2.71
CA LYS A 22 17.01 -22.24 -4.07
C LYS A 22 17.86 -21.28 -4.91
N HIS A 23 17.78 -19.98 -4.61
CA HIS A 23 18.38 -18.91 -5.40
C HIS A 23 19.33 -18.03 -4.58
N LEU A 24 19.86 -18.57 -3.47
CA LEU A 24 20.63 -17.82 -2.49
C LEU A 24 21.93 -17.25 -3.07
N ASP A 25 22.53 -17.96 -4.03
CA ASP A 25 23.74 -17.56 -4.75
C ASP A 25 23.58 -16.25 -5.54
N VAL A 26 22.36 -15.96 -6.00
CA VAL A 26 22.01 -14.72 -6.71
C VAL A 26 21.46 -13.67 -5.74
N LEU A 27 20.62 -14.08 -4.80
CA LEU A 27 19.87 -13.17 -3.94
C LEU A 27 20.70 -12.59 -2.79
N GLN A 28 21.65 -13.36 -2.24
CA GLN A 28 22.50 -12.88 -1.15
C GLN A 28 23.40 -11.70 -1.59
N PRO A 29 24.15 -11.79 -2.71
CA PRO A 29 24.95 -10.66 -3.17
C PRO A 29 24.10 -9.43 -3.51
N LEU A 30 22.94 -9.64 -4.14
CA LEU A 30 22.00 -8.56 -4.45
C LEU A 30 21.54 -7.85 -3.18
N TYR A 31 21.15 -8.61 -2.15
CA TYR A 31 20.73 -8.06 -0.86
C TYR A 31 21.84 -7.24 -0.20
N GLU A 32 23.08 -7.71 -0.24
CA GLU A 32 24.23 -6.99 0.29
C GLU A 32 24.53 -5.71 -0.50
N GLU A 33 24.43 -5.76 -1.83
CA GLU A 33 24.58 -4.60 -2.71
C GLU A 33 23.54 -3.52 -2.40
N ILE A 34 22.28 -3.90 -2.23
CA ILE A 34 21.18 -3.00 -1.85
C ILE A 34 21.45 -2.33 -0.50
N LEU A 35 21.88 -3.11 0.48
CA LEU A 35 22.18 -2.58 1.81
C LEU A 35 23.40 -1.66 1.80
N GLY A 36 24.39 -1.94 0.96
CA GLY A 36 25.62 -1.15 0.80
C GLY A 36 25.46 0.09 -0.07
N SER A 37 24.49 0.11 -0.99
CA SER A 37 24.28 1.21 -1.92
C SER A 37 23.65 2.44 -1.26
N GLU A 38 23.95 3.63 -1.78
CA GLU A 38 23.26 4.86 -1.38
C GLU A 38 21.90 5.00 -2.08
N ALA A 39 21.83 4.60 -3.35
CA ALA A 39 20.62 4.61 -4.16
C ALA A 39 20.53 3.35 -5.03
N VAL A 40 19.31 2.85 -5.23
CA VAL A 40 19.04 1.60 -5.93
C VAL A 40 18.01 1.83 -7.03
N CYS A 41 18.37 1.50 -8.28
CA CYS A 41 17.44 1.47 -9.40
C CYS A 41 16.89 0.05 -9.58
N LEU A 42 15.63 -0.19 -9.18
CA LEU A 42 15.03 -1.52 -9.25
C LEU A 42 15.00 -2.10 -10.67
N ARG A 43 14.89 -1.25 -11.70
CA ARG A 43 14.88 -1.69 -13.10
C ARG A 43 16.25 -2.22 -13.53
N ASP A 44 17.33 -1.57 -13.09
CA ASP A 44 18.68 -2.04 -13.37
C ASP A 44 18.94 -3.37 -12.64
N LEU A 45 18.53 -3.47 -11.36
CA LEU A 45 18.61 -4.72 -10.62
C LEU A 45 17.88 -5.86 -11.34
N GLN A 46 16.62 -5.64 -11.74
CA GLN A 46 15.82 -6.63 -12.47
C GLN A 46 16.48 -7.08 -13.77
N ARG A 47 17.08 -6.17 -14.54
CA ARG A 47 17.72 -6.51 -15.82
C ARG A 47 18.86 -7.51 -15.64
N ASP A 48 19.62 -7.36 -14.57
CA ASP A 48 20.85 -8.13 -14.35
C ASP A 48 20.57 -9.53 -13.75
N LEU A 49 19.29 -9.85 -13.52
CA LEU A 49 18.84 -11.12 -12.96
C LEU A 49 18.39 -12.12 -14.05
N PRO A 50 18.56 -13.43 -13.81
CA PRO A 50 17.99 -14.47 -14.66
C PRO A 50 16.48 -14.28 -14.83
N GLU A 51 15.94 -14.53 -16.03
CA GLU A 51 14.51 -14.33 -16.35
C GLU A 51 13.57 -15.00 -15.34
N SER A 52 13.93 -16.21 -14.89
CA SER A 52 13.20 -16.96 -13.86
C SER A 52 13.12 -16.25 -12.50
N LEU A 53 14.02 -15.31 -12.23
CA LEU A 53 14.11 -14.53 -11.00
C LEU A 53 13.66 -13.08 -11.16
N GLN A 54 13.52 -12.56 -12.38
CA GLN A 54 13.08 -11.17 -12.62
C GLN A 54 11.70 -10.89 -12.01
N ALA A 55 10.82 -11.90 -12.02
CA ALA A 55 9.50 -11.84 -11.39
C ALA A 55 9.52 -12.14 -9.87
N GLU A 56 10.57 -12.77 -9.37
CA GLU A 56 10.67 -13.18 -7.96
C GLU A 56 11.53 -12.23 -7.10
N VAL A 57 12.36 -11.40 -7.72
CA VAL A 57 13.27 -10.48 -7.02
C VAL A 57 12.57 -9.36 -6.29
N LEU A 58 11.31 -9.08 -6.55
CA LEU A 58 10.55 -8.12 -5.74
C LEU A 58 9.80 -8.79 -4.59
N TRP A 59 9.78 -10.12 -4.54
CA TRP A 59 9.26 -10.87 -3.40
C TRP A 59 10.24 -10.89 -2.22
N LEU A 60 11.55 -10.98 -2.47
CA LEU A 60 12.56 -11.23 -1.42
C LEU A 60 13.06 -9.96 -0.75
N PRO A 61 13.64 -9.01 -1.50
CA PRO A 61 13.95 -7.72 -0.94
C PRO A 61 12.72 -6.81 -0.81
N GLY A 62 11.56 -7.03 -1.43
CA GLY A 62 10.34 -6.20 -1.22
C GLY A 62 9.91 -6.01 0.25
N ARG A 63 10.26 -6.97 1.12
CA ARG A 63 10.07 -6.90 2.58
C ARG A 63 11.30 -6.43 3.36
N LEU A 64 12.47 -6.43 2.74
CA LEU A 64 13.77 -6.13 3.38
C LEU A 64 14.44 -4.87 2.80
N PHE A 65 13.85 -4.29 1.76
CA PHE A 65 14.30 -3.10 1.06
C PHE A 65 14.04 -1.91 1.96
N PRO A 66 15.06 -1.09 2.27
CA PRO A 66 14.81 0.29 2.64
C PRO A 66 14.31 1.01 1.38
N TRP A 67 12.99 1.17 1.26
CA TRP A 67 12.37 1.86 0.12
C TRP A 67 12.88 3.30 -0.04
N SER A 68 13.36 3.90 1.04
CA SER A 68 14.03 5.21 1.05
C SER A 68 15.29 5.29 0.21
N LYS A 69 15.92 4.14 -0.12
CA LYS A 69 17.07 4.07 -1.04
C LYS A 69 16.66 3.86 -2.49
N VAL A 70 15.41 3.51 -2.77
CA VAL A 70 14.97 3.23 -4.14
C VAL A 70 14.80 4.55 -4.88
N VAL A 71 15.32 4.62 -6.11
CA VAL A 71 15.14 5.82 -6.94
C VAL A 71 13.65 6.01 -7.27
N PRO A 72 13.07 7.22 -7.12
CA PRO A 72 11.66 7.48 -7.41
C PRO A 72 11.24 7.10 -8.84
N GLY A 73 10.00 6.63 -8.99
CA GLY A 73 9.42 6.26 -10.30
C GLY A 73 9.49 4.76 -10.58
N VAL A 74 9.11 3.97 -9.59
CA VAL A 74 9.12 2.50 -9.65
C VAL A 74 7.96 2.03 -10.52
N ARG A 75 8.23 1.30 -11.61
CA ARG A 75 7.21 0.81 -12.54
C ARG A 75 7.43 -0.60 -13.06
N GLY A 76 6.36 -1.23 -13.55
CA GLY A 76 6.41 -2.48 -14.33
C GLY A 76 6.75 -3.72 -13.49
N ILE A 77 6.43 -3.67 -12.20
CA ILE A 77 6.74 -4.74 -11.25
C ILE A 77 5.74 -5.87 -11.37
N ARG A 78 6.22 -7.12 -11.41
CA ARG A 78 5.38 -8.32 -11.27
C ARG A 78 5.96 -9.22 -10.19
N ALA A 79 5.19 -9.43 -9.12
CA ALA A 79 5.52 -10.22 -7.94
C ALA A 79 4.27 -10.96 -7.43
N GLU A 80 3.64 -11.78 -8.26
CA GLU A 80 2.31 -12.37 -7.99
C GLU A 80 2.23 -13.23 -6.72
N GLY A 81 3.32 -13.90 -6.35
CA GLY A 81 3.42 -14.69 -5.12
C GLY A 81 3.86 -13.89 -3.89
N GLY A 82 4.16 -12.59 -4.05
CA GLY A 82 4.89 -11.80 -3.08
C GLY A 82 4.30 -10.45 -2.76
N GLY A 83 4.42 -10.02 -1.51
CA GLY A 83 4.02 -8.68 -1.07
C GLY A 83 5.22 -7.84 -0.68
N TRP A 84 5.07 -6.52 -0.78
CA TRP A 84 6.08 -5.56 -0.34
C TRP A 84 5.60 -4.76 0.87
N ARG A 85 6.57 -4.30 1.66
CA ARG A 85 6.30 -3.60 2.90
C ARG A 85 7.18 -2.36 3.03
N VAL A 86 6.56 -1.24 3.39
CA VAL A 86 7.25 -0.04 3.89
C VAL A 86 7.06 0.00 5.40
N GLU A 87 8.14 -0.08 6.16
CA GLU A 87 8.07 -0.14 7.63
C GLU A 87 9.04 0.84 8.28
N ARG A 88 8.50 1.80 9.06
CA ARG A 88 9.28 2.81 9.79
C ARG A 88 10.20 3.67 8.90
N GLU A 89 9.76 3.92 7.67
CA GLU A 89 10.49 4.77 6.72
C GLU A 89 9.79 6.11 6.49
N ASP A 90 10.57 7.10 6.06
CA ASP A 90 10.06 8.35 5.49
C ASP A 90 10.30 8.30 3.97
N LEU A 91 9.23 8.19 3.21
CA LEU A 91 9.27 8.17 1.74
C LEU A 91 8.63 9.45 1.21
N SER A 92 9.39 10.15 0.38
CA SER A 92 8.92 11.38 -0.26
C SER A 92 9.04 11.30 -1.77
N TYR A 93 8.06 11.83 -2.51
CA TYR A 93 8.09 11.99 -3.98
C TYR A 93 8.20 10.68 -4.77
N HIS A 94 7.73 9.56 -4.22
CA HIS A 94 7.76 8.27 -4.90
C HIS A 94 6.49 8.04 -5.72
N THR A 95 6.64 7.55 -6.94
CA THR A 95 5.53 6.97 -7.71
C THR A 95 5.78 5.48 -7.89
N PHE A 96 4.77 4.68 -7.57
CA PHE A 96 4.70 3.25 -7.80
C PHE A 96 3.62 3.02 -8.85
N GLY A 97 4.00 2.50 -10.02
CA GLY A 97 3.12 2.37 -11.17
C GLY A 97 3.11 0.97 -11.77
N GLU A 98 2.01 0.53 -12.37
CA GLU A 98 1.96 -0.71 -13.17
C GLU A 98 2.46 -1.94 -12.39
N ILE A 99 2.02 -2.07 -11.13
CA ILE A 99 2.51 -3.11 -10.22
C ILE A 99 1.47 -4.23 -10.12
N LEU A 100 1.93 -5.47 -10.28
CA LEU A 100 1.21 -6.68 -9.93
C LEU A 100 1.90 -7.35 -8.75
N SER A 101 1.22 -7.52 -7.62
CA SER A 101 1.78 -8.09 -6.40
C SER A 101 0.75 -8.88 -5.61
N TYR A 102 1.15 -9.68 -4.64
CA TYR A 102 0.23 -10.31 -3.70
C TYR A 102 -0.35 -9.31 -2.69
N ALA A 103 0.47 -8.47 -2.07
CA ALA A 103 0.03 -7.56 -1.01
C ALA A 103 0.91 -6.30 -0.92
N PHE A 104 0.36 -5.24 -0.32
CA PHE A 104 1.10 -4.01 -0.04
C PHE A 104 0.83 -3.53 1.38
N ASP A 105 1.86 -3.55 2.23
CA ASP A 105 1.73 -3.13 3.63
C ASP A 105 2.55 -1.86 3.92
N VAL A 106 1.95 -0.89 4.59
CA VAL A 106 2.64 0.27 5.16
C VAL A 106 2.41 0.25 6.66
N ASN A 107 3.49 0.27 7.45
CA ASN A 107 3.39 0.23 8.90
C ASN A 107 4.34 1.25 9.55
N GLN A 108 3.80 2.13 10.40
CA GLN A 108 4.59 3.12 11.14
C GLN A 108 5.47 4.00 10.23
N ALA A 109 5.03 4.27 9.00
CA ALA A 109 5.80 5.04 8.02
C ALA A 109 5.20 6.42 7.78
N ARG A 110 6.00 7.32 7.21
CA ARG A 110 5.54 8.61 6.68
C ARG A 110 5.69 8.58 5.16
N LEU A 111 4.58 8.78 4.45
CA LEU A 111 4.54 8.85 2.99
C LEU A 111 4.08 10.24 2.57
N LYS A 112 4.94 10.99 1.87
CA LYS A 112 4.66 12.36 1.42
C LYS A 112 4.82 12.50 -0.09
N ASN A 113 3.82 13.07 -0.78
CA ASN A 113 3.82 13.14 -2.26
C ASN A 113 4.07 11.76 -2.89
N VAL A 114 3.40 10.73 -2.39
CA VAL A 114 3.55 9.36 -2.89
C VAL A 114 2.32 8.98 -3.71
N ALA A 115 2.55 8.40 -4.89
CA ALA A 115 1.49 7.96 -5.79
C ALA A 115 1.55 6.45 -6.02
N LEU A 116 0.38 5.80 -5.98
CA LEU A 116 0.12 4.43 -6.39
C LEU A 116 -0.75 4.46 -7.65
N GLN A 117 -0.25 3.95 -8.76
CA GLN A 117 -0.90 4.01 -10.07
C GLN A 117 -0.97 2.60 -10.67
N ASP A 118 -2.15 2.18 -11.15
CA ASP A 118 -2.32 0.90 -11.85
C ASP A 118 -1.80 -0.30 -11.05
N ILE A 119 -2.20 -0.38 -9.77
CA ILE A 119 -1.77 -1.43 -8.84
C ILE A 119 -2.78 -2.57 -8.84
N ARG A 120 -2.31 -3.81 -8.94
CA ARG A 120 -3.13 -5.03 -8.85
C ARG A 120 -2.61 -5.93 -7.75
N LEU A 121 -3.44 -6.20 -6.76
CA LEU A 121 -3.10 -7.02 -5.59
C LEU A 121 -3.91 -8.32 -5.53
N GLY A 122 -3.22 -9.43 -5.31
CA GLY A 122 -3.83 -10.75 -5.13
C GLY A 122 -4.62 -10.88 -3.83
N ALA A 123 -4.08 -10.35 -2.73
CA ALA A 123 -4.75 -10.17 -1.46
C ALA A 123 -5.22 -8.72 -1.33
N GLY A 124 -4.52 -7.87 -0.58
CA GLY A 124 -4.93 -6.48 -0.38
C GLY A 124 -3.82 -5.57 0.10
N ALA A 125 -4.22 -4.33 0.41
CA ALA A 125 -3.32 -3.31 0.94
C ALA A 125 -3.74 -2.87 2.34
N SER A 126 -2.75 -2.63 3.20
CA SER A 126 -2.97 -2.20 4.58
C SER A 126 -2.01 -1.09 4.96
N LEU A 127 -2.54 0.08 5.31
CA LEU A 127 -1.78 1.24 5.76
C LEU A 127 -2.11 1.50 7.24
N VAL A 128 -1.17 1.15 8.11
CA VAL A 128 -1.37 1.05 9.55
C VAL A 128 -0.44 2.01 10.30
N ARG A 129 -1.00 2.79 11.24
CA ARG A 129 -0.23 3.71 12.10
C ARG A 129 0.73 4.61 11.33
N SER A 130 0.32 5.07 10.16
CA SER A 130 1.18 5.80 9.24
C SER A 130 0.67 7.22 9.05
N VAL A 131 1.54 8.08 8.53
CA VAL A 131 1.21 9.46 8.15
C VAL A 131 1.24 9.53 6.63
N LEU A 132 0.12 9.90 6.01
CA LEU A 132 -0.04 9.98 4.57
C LEU A 132 -0.35 11.43 4.20
N GLU A 133 0.56 12.08 3.47
CA GLU A 133 0.46 13.48 3.07
C GLU A 133 0.57 13.59 1.54
N ASP A 134 -0.44 14.15 0.89
CA ASP A 134 -0.51 14.23 -0.58
C ASP A 134 -0.33 12.83 -1.20
N PHE A 135 -1.04 11.85 -0.63
CA PHE A 135 -1.00 10.44 -1.05
C PHE A 135 -2.03 10.19 -2.15
N TRP A 136 -1.58 9.74 -3.32
CA TRP A 136 -2.45 9.53 -4.47
C TRP A 136 -2.60 8.03 -4.76
N VAL A 137 -3.83 7.58 -4.96
CA VAL A 137 -4.13 6.21 -5.40
C VAL A 137 -5.05 6.31 -6.61
N GLU A 138 -4.63 5.72 -7.72
CA GLU A 138 -5.38 5.71 -8.97
C GLU A 138 -5.27 4.36 -9.67
N GLY A 139 -6.40 3.78 -10.10
CA GLY A 139 -6.40 2.50 -10.80
C GLY A 139 -5.96 1.34 -9.91
N PHE A 140 -6.43 1.32 -8.67
CA PHE A 140 -6.10 0.27 -7.70
C PHE A 140 -7.10 -0.88 -7.77
N ARG A 141 -6.61 -2.13 -7.80
CA ARG A 141 -7.44 -3.33 -7.82
C ARG A 141 -6.98 -4.36 -6.80
N SER A 142 -7.89 -4.89 -6.01
CA SER A 142 -7.57 -5.89 -4.98
C SER A 142 -8.71 -6.90 -4.76
N ARG A 143 -8.37 -8.17 -4.53
CA ARG A 143 -9.39 -9.19 -4.20
C ARG A 143 -9.83 -9.18 -2.73
N SER A 144 -9.02 -8.69 -1.79
CA SER A 144 -9.32 -8.74 -0.35
C SER A 144 -9.68 -7.38 0.27
N GLY A 145 -9.22 -6.28 -0.32
CA GLY A 145 -9.57 -4.94 0.16
C GLY A 145 -8.39 -3.97 0.29
N LEU A 146 -8.74 -2.73 0.59
CA LEU A 146 -7.84 -1.66 1.02
C LEU A 146 -8.23 -1.23 2.44
N ARG A 147 -7.26 -1.23 3.36
CA ARG A 147 -7.47 -0.86 4.75
C ARG A 147 -6.56 0.29 5.17
N LEU A 148 -7.16 1.33 5.74
CA LEU A 148 -6.49 2.42 6.44
C LEU A 148 -6.79 2.28 7.93
N GLN A 149 -5.78 2.19 8.79
CA GLN A 149 -5.99 1.88 10.20
C GLN A 149 -5.06 2.64 11.13
N GLN A 150 -5.60 3.17 12.23
CA GLN A 150 -4.83 3.81 13.31
C GLN A 150 -3.87 4.91 12.84
N SER A 151 -4.17 5.54 11.70
CA SER A 151 -3.29 6.54 11.09
C SER A 151 -3.71 7.93 11.54
N THR A 152 -2.74 8.71 12.02
CA THR A 152 -3.01 9.99 12.71
C THR A 152 -3.20 11.15 11.75
N GLN A 153 -2.84 10.99 10.48
CA GLN A 153 -3.04 11.99 9.45
C GLN A 153 -3.07 11.29 8.09
N ILE A 154 -4.22 11.33 7.43
CA ILE A 154 -4.40 10.87 6.06
C ILE A 154 -4.91 12.05 5.24
N ARG A 155 -4.12 12.47 4.26
CA ARG A 155 -4.49 13.45 3.25
C ARG A 155 -4.11 12.94 1.87
N GLY A 156 -5.08 12.90 0.97
CA GLY A 156 -4.82 12.33 -0.35
C GLY A 156 -6.01 12.29 -1.28
N HIS A 157 -5.90 11.43 -2.29
CA HIS A 157 -6.94 11.18 -3.26
C HIS A 157 -6.95 9.70 -3.60
N TYR A 158 -8.13 9.09 -3.52
CA TYR A 158 -8.36 7.69 -3.83
C TYR A 158 -9.36 7.62 -4.98
N ARG A 159 -8.89 7.24 -6.16
CA ARG A 159 -9.67 7.25 -7.39
C ARG A 159 -9.61 5.92 -8.12
N ILE A 160 -10.75 5.47 -8.65
CA ILE A 160 -10.82 4.21 -9.42
C ILE A 160 -10.22 3.08 -8.57
N VAL A 161 -10.91 2.77 -7.48
CA VAL A 161 -10.51 1.75 -6.52
C VAL A 161 -11.51 0.60 -6.64
N GLU A 162 -11.08 -0.54 -7.17
CA GLU A 162 -11.87 -1.77 -7.28
C GLU A 162 -11.41 -2.77 -6.21
N ALA A 163 -12.23 -3.02 -5.20
CA ALA A 163 -11.83 -3.85 -4.08
C ALA A 163 -13.01 -4.61 -3.45
N SER A 164 -12.80 -5.78 -2.85
CA SER A 164 -13.91 -6.40 -2.10
C SER A 164 -14.34 -5.59 -0.87
N ALA A 165 -13.49 -4.68 -0.40
CA ALA A 165 -13.76 -3.76 0.70
C ALA A 165 -12.83 -2.54 0.68
N PHE A 166 -13.35 -1.38 1.06
CA PHE A 166 -12.55 -0.22 1.48
C PHE A 166 -12.87 0.06 2.95
N GLN A 167 -11.84 0.01 3.81
CA GLN A 167 -12.05 0.16 5.25
C GLN A 167 -11.17 1.24 5.86
N VAL A 168 -11.75 2.08 6.72
CA VAL A 168 -11.06 3.13 7.47
C VAL A 168 -11.37 2.96 8.96
N PHE A 169 -10.36 2.65 9.76
CA PHE A 169 -10.53 2.34 11.19
C PHE A 169 -9.66 3.23 12.06
N ARG A 170 -10.24 3.84 13.10
CA ARG A 170 -9.48 4.58 14.13
C ARG A 170 -8.49 5.59 13.56
N SER A 171 -8.86 6.25 12.47
CA SER A 171 -7.95 7.12 11.71
C SER A 171 -8.46 8.55 11.64
N GLN A 172 -7.56 9.48 11.36
CA GLN A 172 -7.89 10.88 11.13
C GLN A 172 -7.61 11.23 9.66
N VAL A 173 -8.66 11.62 8.94
CA VAL A 173 -8.67 11.83 7.50
C VAL A 173 -9.05 13.27 7.21
N TYR A 174 -8.22 13.95 6.43
CA TYR A 174 -8.29 15.39 6.18
C TYR A 174 -8.21 15.69 4.70
N ALA A 175 -9.05 16.59 4.21
CA ALA A 175 -9.00 17.12 2.85
C ALA A 175 -8.78 16.01 1.79
N THR A 176 -9.45 14.87 1.99
CA THR A 176 -9.26 13.66 1.19
C THR A 176 -10.47 13.44 0.31
N THR A 177 -10.22 13.12 -0.96
CA THR A 177 -11.29 12.74 -1.88
C THR A 177 -11.28 11.25 -2.12
N PHE A 178 -12.46 10.64 -2.03
CA PHE A 178 -12.76 9.28 -2.45
C PHE A 178 -13.69 9.38 -3.66
N GLU A 179 -13.24 8.93 -4.83
CA GLU A 179 -13.93 9.10 -6.11
C GLU A 179 -13.93 7.79 -6.90
N ALA A 180 -15.08 7.40 -7.45
CA ALA A 180 -15.20 6.19 -8.28
C ALA A 180 -14.65 4.95 -7.55
N VAL A 181 -15.11 4.73 -6.31
CA VAL A 181 -14.74 3.55 -5.51
C VAL A 181 -15.79 2.47 -5.75
N ASP A 182 -15.41 1.40 -6.44
CA ASP A 182 -16.19 0.19 -6.61
C ASP A 182 -15.75 -0.82 -5.54
N ALA A 183 -16.59 -1.00 -4.51
CA ALA A 183 -16.28 -1.96 -3.48
C ALA A 183 -17.47 -2.73 -2.93
N GLY A 184 -17.21 -3.96 -2.46
CA GLY A 184 -18.23 -4.72 -1.72
C GLY A 184 -18.77 -3.95 -0.51
N GLY A 185 -17.98 -3.05 0.07
CA GLY A 185 -18.47 -2.02 0.98
C GLY A 185 -17.39 -0.99 1.34
N PHE A 186 -17.86 0.22 1.68
CA PHE A 186 -17.06 1.26 2.31
C PHE A 186 -17.42 1.33 3.79
N TRP A 187 -16.47 1.04 4.68
CA TRP A 187 -16.70 1.02 6.12
C TRP A 187 -15.72 1.94 6.85
N ALA A 188 -16.25 2.98 7.47
CA ALA A 188 -15.51 3.87 8.34
C ALA A 188 -15.97 3.68 9.78
N VAL A 189 -15.04 3.38 10.70
CA VAL A 189 -15.37 3.12 12.10
C VAL A 189 -14.41 3.87 13.03
N GLN A 190 -14.95 4.52 14.06
CA GLN A 190 -14.18 5.22 15.10
C GLN A 190 -13.18 6.23 14.52
N SER A 191 -13.53 6.90 13.42
CA SER A 191 -12.61 7.74 12.63
C SER A 191 -13.12 9.17 12.51
N VAL A 192 -12.18 10.12 12.32
CA VAL A 192 -12.48 11.53 12.08
C VAL A 192 -12.27 11.84 10.61
N PHE A 193 -13.23 12.52 10.00
CA PHE A 193 -13.17 13.02 8.63
C PHE A 193 -13.42 14.53 8.64
N GLU A 194 -12.51 15.30 8.05
CA GLU A 194 -12.62 16.76 7.98
C GLU A 194 -12.30 17.26 6.57
N GLY A 195 -13.21 18.02 5.95
CA GLY A 195 -13.05 18.53 4.59
C GLY A 195 -12.97 17.42 3.53
N CYS A 196 -13.56 16.25 3.78
CA CYS A 196 -13.47 15.11 2.86
C CYS A 196 -14.60 15.13 1.83
N VAL A 197 -14.32 14.62 0.64
CA VAL A 197 -15.31 14.49 -0.44
C VAL A 197 -15.47 13.02 -0.78
N PHE A 198 -16.71 12.56 -0.79
CA PHE A 198 -17.11 11.22 -1.19
C PHE A 198 -17.99 11.36 -2.44
N ARG A 199 -17.50 10.86 -3.58
CA ARG A 199 -18.18 10.99 -4.87
C ARG A 199 -18.23 9.65 -5.57
N ASP A 200 -19.38 9.32 -6.14
CA ASP A 200 -19.52 8.17 -7.05
C ASP A 200 -18.97 6.88 -6.42
N LEU A 201 -19.47 6.56 -5.22
CA LEU A 201 -19.10 5.33 -4.52
C LEU A 201 -20.09 4.23 -4.92
N ASP A 202 -19.69 3.37 -5.86
CA ASP A 202 -20.43 2.17 -6.23
C ASP A 202 -20.15 1.07 -5.20
N CYS A 203 -20.78 1.19 -4.05
CA CYS A 203 -20.63 0.26 -2.95
C CYS A 203 -21.98 -0.35 -2.57
N GLN A 204 -22.02 -1.66 -2.31
CA GLN A 204 -23.25 -2.30 -1.79
C GLN A 204 -23.69 -1.68 -0.46
N LYS A 205 -22.72 -1.14 0.30
CA LYS A 205 -22.96 -0.45 1.56
C LYS A 205 -21.88 0.59 1.81
N VAL A 206 -22.30 1.81 2.15
CA VAL A 206 -21.43 2.87 2.68
C VAL A 206 -21.86 3.14 4.11
N LEU A 207 -20.98 2.87 5.09
CA LEU A 207 -21.28 2.99 6.52
C LEU A 207 -20.21 3.80 7.25
N PHE A 208 -20.69 4.74 8.05
CA PHE A 208 -19.91 5.44 9.07
C PHE A 208 -20.46 5.07 10.45
N GLU A 209 -19.60 4.59 11.33
CA GLU A 209 -19.96 4.12 12.67
C GLU A 209 -19.04 4.73 13.72
N HIS A 210 -19.60 5.43 14.72
CA HIS A 210 -18.83 6.16 15.74
C HIS A 210 -17.82 7.15 15.13
N CYS A 211 -18.20 7.81 14.04
CA CYS A 211 -17.34 8.77 13.34
C CYS A 211 -17.67 10.22 13.69
N VAL A 212 -16.68 11.09 13.53
CA VAL A 212 -16.86 12.54 13.52
C VAL A 212 -16.64 13.03 12.09
N LEU A 213 -17.64 13.69 11.51
CA LEU A 213 -17.58 14.22 10.15
C LEU A 213 -17.76 15.74 10.19
N ARG A 214 -16.77 16.47 9.66
CA ARG A 214 -16.77 17.93 9.58
C ARG A 214 -16.57 18.38 8.15
N ASP A 215 -17.39 19.28 7.66
CA ASP A 215 -17.24 19.85 6.30
C ASP A 215 -17.10 18.75 5.22
N CYS A 216 -17.79 17.63 5.38
CA CYS A 216 -17.72 16.50 4.46
C CYS A 216 -18.84 16.56 3.41
N GLU A 217 -18.48 16.34 2.16
CA GLU A 217 -19.42 16.35 1.02
C GLU A 217 -19.69 14.92 0.53
N PHE A 218 -20.96 14.62 0.26
CA PHE A 218 -21.40 13.34 -0.30
C PHE A 218 -22.15 13.62 -1.60
N ILE A 219 -21.56 13.22 -2.73
CA ILE A 219 -22.07 13.49 -4.09
C ILE A 219 -22.45 12.16 -4.72
N GLU A 220 -23.75 11.94 -4.93
CA GLU A 220 -24.25 10.68 -5.50
C GLU A 220 -23.88 9.46 -4.64
N VAL A 221 -23.86 9.65 -3.32
CA VAL A 221 -23.58 8.61 -2.33
C VAL A 221 -24.70 8.62 -1.29
N GLU A 222 -25.20 7.44 -0.92
CA GLU A 222 -26.17 7.26 0.16
C GLU A 222 -25.50 6.60 1.38
N PRO A 223 -24.90 7.38 2.30
CA PRO A 223 -24.23 6.83 3.48
C PRO A 223 -25.23 6.48 4.59
N GLU A 224 -24.99 5.35 5.25
CA GLU A 224 -25.55 5.03 6.56
C GLU A 224 -24.67 5.62 7.67
N PHE A 225 -25.30 6.26 8.66
CA PHE A 225 -24.62 6.78 9.85
C PHE A 225 -25.12 6.07 11.10
N LYS A 226 -24.19 5.61 11.94
CA LYS A 226 -24.47 5.04 13.26
C LYS A 226 -23.63 5.76 14.30
N ASP A 227 -24.31 6.40 15.26
CA ASP A 227 -23.67 7.11 16.38
C ASP A 227 -22.55 8.08 15.93
N CYS A 228 -22.82 8.84 14.86
CA CYS A 228 -21.86 9.78 14.30
C CYS A 228 -22.17 11.23 14.69
N GLU A 229 -21.12 12.01 14.94
CA GLU A 229 -21.21 13.46 15.06
C GLU A 229 -21.00 14.11 13.68
N ARG A 230 -21.83 15.10 13.34
CA ARG A 230 -21.79 15.81 12.05
C ARG A 230 -21.86 17.31 12.29
N ALA A 231 -20.91 18.06 11.74
CA ALA A 231 -20.84 19.52 11.84
C ALA A 231 -20.45 20.14 10.49
#